data_AF-X1VW27-F1
#
_entry.id   AF-X1VW27-F1
#
_cell.length_a   1.000
_cell.length_b   1.000
_cell.length_c   1.000
_cell.angle_alpha   90.00
_cell.angle_beta   90.00
_cell.angle_gamma   90.00
#
_symmetry.space_group_name_H-M   'P 1'
#
loop_
_entity.id
_entity.type
_entity.pdbx_description
1 polymer ?
#
loop_
_entity_poly.entity_id
_entity_poly.type
_entity_poly.pdbx_seq_one_letter_code
_entity_poly.pdbx_strand_id
1 'polypeptide(L)'
;MKYELWYSVVVRDRNGKVVSRERRKSHSFLKAWNQLVFVHTSYINQSIKDTAGANRTVAPNKYDFGMDAGANVTTYGIRVGTGNTPVAIDDFALEIPIANGVGVGQMSHLACTVDGFIVAAPSCSFLVHRAFENNS
;
A
#
# COMPACT_ATOMS: atom_id res chain seq x y z
N MET A 1 24.06 -1.10 3.34
CA MET A 1 22.78 -1.12 4.09
C MET A 1 21.71 -1.64 3.14
N LYS A 2 20.96 -2.70 3.50
CA LYS A 2 19.88 -3.23 2.65
C LYS A 2 18.56 -2.64 3.12
N TYR A 3 17.81 -2.01 2.21
CA TYR A 3 16.42 -1.62 2.45
C TYR A 3 15.53 -2.76 1.98
N GLU A 4 14.56 -3.15 2.81
CA GLU A 4 13.65 -4.25 2.53
C GLU A 4 12.22 -3.80 2.78
N LEU A 5 11.32 -4.25 1.92
CA LEU A 5 9.88 -4.18 2.15
C LEU A 5 9.39 -5.61 2.36
N TRP A 6 8.56 -5.80 3.38
CA TRP A 6 7.88 -7.05 3.66
C TRP A 6 6.39 -6.78 3.67
N TYR A 7 5.61 -7.73 3.16
CA TYR A 7 4.16 -7.72 3.35
C TYR A 7 3.74 -8.98 4.10
N SER A 8 2.66 -8.85 4.86
CA SER A 8 2.01 -9.98 5.51
C SER A 8 0.50 -9.85 5.37
N VAL A 9 -0.15 -10.97 5.07
CA VAL A 9 -1.60 -11.07 4.96
C VAL A 9 -2.05 -12.14 5.94
N VAL A 10 -3.04 -11.81 6.76
CA VAL A 10 -3.67 -12.75 7.70
C VAL A 10 -5.15 -12.79 7.37
N VAL A 11 -5.65 -13.97 6.99
CA VAL A 11 -7.07 -14.20 6.74
C VAL A 11 -7.65 -14.88 7.97
N ARG A 12 -8.75 -14.33 8.48
CA ARG A 12 -9.49 -14.86 9.62
C ARG A 12 -10.90 -15.26 9.18
N ASP A 13 -11.43 -16.33 9.77
CA ASP A 13 -12.84 -16.68 9.63
C ASP A 13 -13.73 -15.75 10.47
N ARG A 14 -15.05 -15.93 10.36
CA ARG A 14 -16.06 -15.17 11.10
C ARG A 14 -15.95 -15.28 12.63
N ASN A 15 -15.26 -16.30 13.14
CA ASN A 15 -15.03 -16.51 14.57
C ASN A 15 -13.66 -15.95 15.01
N GLY A 16 -12.94 -15.27 14.12
CA GLY A 16 -11.62 -14.71 14.37
C GLY A 16 -10.46 -15.71 14.25
N LYS A 17 -10.73 -16.98 13.91
CA LYS A 17 -9.69 -18.01 13.76
C LYS A 17 -8.88 -17.73 12.49
N VAL A 18 -7.56 -17.78 12.60
CA VAL A 18 -6.67 -17.63 11.43
C VAL A 18 -6.82 -18.86 10.53
N VAL A 19 -7.22 -18.64 9.28
CA VAL A 19 -7.38 -19.69 8.26
C VAL A 19 -6.24 -19.69 7.25
N SER A 20 -5.60 -18.53 7.04
CA SER A 20 -4.41 -18.40 6.21
C SER A 20 -3.51 -17.30 6.72
N ARG A 21 -2.20 -17.51 6.57
CA ARG A 21 -1.18 -16.53 6.88
C ARG A 21 -0.08 -16.59 5.85
N GLU A 22 0.21 -15.44 5.25
CA GLU A 22 1.35 -15.25 4.37
C GLU A 22 2.24 -14.14 4.94
N ARG A 23 3.55 -14.33 4.82
CA ARG A 23 4.54 -13.27 4.98
C ARG A 23 5.61 -13.48 3.93
N ARG A 24 5.84 -12.47 3.09
CA ARG A 24 6.88 -12.53 2.06
C ARG A 24 7.62 -11.21 1.98
N LYS A 25 8.87 -11.30 1.52
CA LYS A 25 9.65 -10.14 1.14
C LYS A 25 9.12 -9.64 -0.20
N SER A 26 8.93 -8.33 -0.34
CA SER A 26 8.62 -7.73 -1.63
C SER A 26 9.77 -7.93 -2.61
N HIS A 27 9.44 -8.22 -3.87
CA HIS A 27 10.42 -8.41 -4.93
C HIS A 27 11.05 -7.10 -5.39
N SER A 28 10.29 -5.99 -5.32
CA SER A 28 10.79 -4.68 -5.72
C SER A 28 10.00 -3.57 -5.04
N PHE A 29 10.64 -2.41 -4.95
CA PHE A 29 9.94 -1.14 -4.94
C PHE A 29 9.68 -0.74 -6.40
N LEU A 30 8.43 -0.42 -6.75
CA LEU A 30 8.10 0.03 -8.11
C LEU A 30 8.72 1.39 -8.42
N LYS A 31 8.76 1.78 -9.70
CA LYS A 31 9.31 3.05 -10.18
C LYS A 31 8.77 4.25 -9.38
N ALA A 32 7.46 4.29 -9.14
CA ALA A 32 6.80 5.39 -8.44
C ALA A 32 7.39 5.65 -7.04
N TRP A 33 7.73 4.59 -6.29
CA TRP A 33 8.37 4.73 -4.98
C TRP A 33 9.70 5.47 -5.06
N ASN A 34 10.55 5.09 -6.02
CA ASN A 34 11.85 5.75 -6.21
C ASN A 34 11.70 7.19 -6.70
N GLN A 35 10.66 7.49 -7.50
CA GLN A 35 10.36 8.86 -7.90
C GLN A 35 9.96 9.73 -6.70
N LEU A 36 9.16 9.21 -5.76
CA LEU A 36 8.83 9.92 -4.52
C LEU A 36 10.07 10.18 -3.67
N VAL A 37 10.93 9.17 -3.47
CA VAL A 37 12.21 9.35 -2.76
C VAL A 37 13.05 10.42 -3.43
N PHE A 38 13.16 10.39 -4.76
CA PHE A 38 13.90 11.39 -5.52
C PHE A 38 13.34 12.81 -5.31
N VAL A 39 12.02 13.02 -5.39
CA VAL A 39 11.40 14.34 -5.17
C VAL A 39 11.82 14.94 -3.84
N HIS A 40 11.70 14.18 -2.75
CA HIS A 40 12.00 14.68 -1.40
C HIS A 40 13.49 14.85 -1.11
N THR A 41 14.34 14.00 -1.69
CA THR A 41 15.80 14.08 -1.52
C THR A 41 16.44 15.16 -2.38
N SER A 42 15.90 15.42 -3.57
CA SER A 42 16.41 16.44 -4.50
C SER A 42 15.76 17.81 -4.33
N TYR A 43 14.61 17.89 -3.65
CA TYR A 43 13.79 19.09 -3.54
C TYR A 43 13.32 19.62 -4.91
N ILE A 44 12.98 18.71 -5.84
CA ILE A 44 12.54 19.03 -7.21
C ILE A 44 11.16 18.44 -7.48
N ASN A 45 10.26 19.23 -8.07
CA ASN A 45 8.94 18.77 -8.49
C ASN A 45 9.07 17.72 -9.61
N GLN A 46 8.24 16.68 -9.56
CA GLN A 46 8.15 15.68 -10.62
C GLN A 46 6.71 15.46 -11.06
N SER A 47 6.55 15.08 -12.32
CA SER A 47 5.28 14.59 -12.86
C SER A 47 5.25 13.06 -12.70
N ILE A 48 4.36 12.55 -11.84
CA ILE A 48 4.24 11.12 -11.51
C ILE A 48 2.80 10.69 -11.75
N LYS A 49 2.59 9.52 -12.37
CA LYS A 49 1.25 8.96 -12.57
C LYS A 49 0.62 8.53 -11.24
N ASP A 50 -0.61 8.95 -11.00
CA ASP A 50 -1.44 8.40 -9.92
C ASP A 50 -2.03 7.03 -10.31
N THR A 51 -2.73 6.39 -9.38
CA THR A 51 -3.35 5.08 -9.62
C THR A 51 -4.51 5.09 -10.62
N ALA A 52 -4.98 6.27 -11.04
CA ALA A 52 -5.96 6.45 -12.10
C ALA A 52 -5.31 6.72 -13.47
N GLY A 53 -3.97 6.74 -13.53
CA GLY A 53 -3.19 6.99 -14.74
C GLY A 53 -2.99 8.47 -15.08
N ALA A 54 -3.47 9.39 -14.24
CA ALA A 54 -3.30 10.82 -14.45
C ALA A 54 -1.94 11.28 -13.92
N ASN A 55 -1.25 12.12 -14.68
CA ASN A 55 -0.01 12.76 -14.22
C ASN A 55 -0.33 13.80 -13.13
N ARG A 56 0.32 13.68 -11.98
CA ARG A 56 0.24 14.61 -10.86
C ARG A 56 1.58 15.29 -10.65
N THR A 57 1.54 16.59 -10.40
CA THR A 57 2.71 17.31 -9.88
C THR A 57 2.90 16.94 -8.42
N VAL A 58 3.98 16.24 -8.14
CA VAL A 58 4.44 15.86 -6.80
C VAL A 58 5.55 16.85 -6.41
N ALA A 59 5.41 17.46 -5.23
CA ALA A 59 6.25 18.57 -4.80
C ALA A 59 6.85 18.29 -3.42
N PRO A 60 8.12 18.62 -3.16
CA PRO A 60 8.85 18.16 -1.97
C PRO A 60 8.29 18.67 -0.63
N ASN A 61 7.41 19.67 -0.67
CA ASN A 61 6.74 20.27 0.48
C ASN A 61 5.29 19.75 0.69
N LYS A 62 4.92 18.62 0.08
CA LYS A 62 3.62 17.97 0.22
C LYS A 62 3.74 16.63 0.97
N TYR A 63 2.60 16.05 1.32
CA TYR A 63 2.50 14.77 2.05
C TYR A 63 2.52 13.57 1.10
N ASP A 64 3.57 13.42 0.28
CA ASP A 64 3.55 12.47 -0.84
C ASP A 64 3.72 10.99 -0.41
N PHE A 65 4.19 10.76 0.83
CA PHE A 65 4.29 9.43 1.45
C PHE A 65 3.14 9.10 2.41
N GLY A 66 2.07 9.91 2.46
CA GLY A 66 0.91 9.67 3.31
C GLY A 66 0.23 8.32 3.00
N MET A 67 0.04 7.48 4.02
CA MET A 67 -0.59 6.15 3.89
C MET A 67 -1.75 5.92 4.88
N ASP A 68 -2.11 6.92 5.67
CA ASP A 68 -3.12 6.91 6.73
C ASP A 68 -4.56 7.07 6.19
N ALA A 69 -4.90 6.28 5.17
CA ALA A 69 -6.22 6.33 4.54
C ALA A 69 -7.36 6.06 5.54
N GLY A 70 -8.31 6.99 5.64
CA GLY A 70 -9.51 6.80 6.45
C GLY A 70 -10.36 5.58 6.03
N ALA A 71 -11.30 5.18 6.89
CA ALA A 71 -12.24 4.12 6.55
C ALA A 71 -13.01 4.47 5.26
N ASN A 72 -13.27 3.47 4.43
CA ASN A 72 -13.90 3.56 3.10
C ASN A 72 -13.09 4.29 2.01
N VAL A 73 -11.94 4.89 2.34
CA VAL A 73 -11.10 5.59 1.37
C VAL A 73 -10.25 4.60 0.58
N THR A 74 -10.45 4.55 -0.73
CA THR A 74 -9.78 3.59 -1.64
C THR A 74 -8.74 4.24 -2.55
N THR A 75 -8.43 5.53 -2.37
CA THR A 75 -7.52 6.28 -3.25
C THR A 75 -6.05 6.22 -2.84
N TYR A 76 -5.75 5.87 -1.58
CA TYR A 76 -4.38 5.72 -1.04
C TYR A 76 -4.33 4.72 0.13
N GLY A 77 -3.15 4.58 0.75
CA GLY A 77 -2.88 3.58 1.78
C GLY A 77 -2.76 2.17 1.21
N ILE A 78 -2.98 1.15 2.05
CA ILE A 78 -3.01 -0.25 1.59
C ILE A 78 -4.31 -0.51 0.82
N ARG A 79 -4.18 -1.16 -0.33
CA ARG A 79 -5.28 -1.59 -1.20
C ARG A 79 -5.09 -3.06 -1.60
N VAL A 80 -6.18 -3.73 -1.93
CA VAL A 80 -6.19 -5.13 -2.39
C VAL A 80 -6.94 -5.25 -3.71
N GLY A 81 -6.60 -6.27 -4.50
CA GLY A 81 -7.13 -6.48 -5.84
C GLY A 81 -6.97 -7.93 -6.30
N THR A 82 -7.57 -8.28 -7.43
CA THR A 82 -7.67 -9.66 -7.95
C THR A 82 -7.01 -9.85 -9.32
N GLY A 83 -6.09 -8.97 -9.70
CA GLY A 83 -5.35 -9.08 -10.96
C GLY A 83 -4.43 -10.30 -11.02
N ASN A 84 -4.16 -10.78 -12.24
CA ASN A 84 -3.19 -11.84 -12.51
C ASN A 84 -2.08 -11.40 -13.48
N THR A 85 -2.14 -10.15 -13.96
CA THR A 85 -1.09 -9.56 -14.77
C THR A 85 0.22 -9.55 -13.99
N PRO A 86 1.32 -10.09 -14.56
CA PRO A 86 2.63 -10.01 -13.93
C PRO A 86 3.04 -8.57 -13.67
N VAL A 87 3.56 -8.31 -12.47
CA VAL A 87 4.00 -6.97 -12.05
C VAL A 87 5.17 -6.51 -12.92
N ALA A 88 5.01 -5.35 -13.57
CA ALA A 88 6.07 -4.63 -14.25
C ALA A 88 6.66 -3.53 -13.36
N ILE A 89 7.94 -3.19 -13.57
CA ILE A 89 8.65 -2.23 -12.70
C ILE A 89 8.05 -0.81 -12.77
N ASP A 90 7.35 -0.48 -13.84
CA ASP A 90 6.71 0.80 -14.11
C ASP A 90 5.19 0.80 -13.87
N ASP A 91 4.65 -0.28 -13.29
CA ASP A 91 3.27 -0.31 -12.81
C ASP A 91 3.00 0.79 -11.79
N PHE A 92 1.79 1.34 -11.85
CA PHE A 92 1.34 2.45 -11.01
C PHE A 92 -0.02 2.18 -10.33
N ALA A 93 -0.68 1.07 -10.66
CA ALA A 93 -2.00 0.72 -10.14
C ALA A 93 -2.18 -0.81 -10.05
N LEU A 94 -3.13 -1.25 -9.22
CA LEU A 94 -3.64 -2.62 -9.27
C LEU A 94 -4.47 -2.80 -10.54
N GLU A 95 -4.35 -3.95 -11.21
CA GLU A 95 -5.15 -4.28 -12.41
C GLU A 95 -6.65 -4.20 -12.14
N ILE A 96 -7.11 -4.93 -11.11
CA ILE A 96 -8.50 -4.95 -10.68
C ILE A 96 -8.53 -4.72 -9.16
N PRO A 97 -8.66 -3.45 -8.71
CA PRO A 97 -8.83 -3.17 -7.29
C PRO A 97 -10.20 -3.69 -6.79
N ILE A 98 -10.23 -4.29 -5.61
CA ILE A 98 -11.48 -4.62 -4.92
C ILE A 98 -12.10 -3.30 -4.43
N ALA A 99 -13.40 -3.13 -4.70
CA ALA A 99 -14.13 -1.95 -4.30
C ALA A 99 -14.55 -2.00 -2.81
N ASN A 100 -14.64 -0.83 -2.19
CA ASN A 100 -15.22 -0.71 -0.86
C ASN A 100 -16.72 -0.99 -0.90
N GLY A 101 -17.21 -1.85 0.00
CA GLY A 101 -18.63 -2.10 0.18
C GLY A 101 -18.94 -3.49 0.76
N VAL A 102 -20.22 -3.82 0.80
CA VAL A 102 -20.75 -5.08 1.37
C VAL A 102 -21.38 -5.99 0.32
N GLY A 103 -21.35 -5.59 -0.95
CA GLY A 103 -21.86 -6.40 -2.06
C GLY A 103 -20.92 -7.53 -2.47
N VAL A 104 -21.41 -8.39 -3.37
CA VAL A 104 -20.59 -9.46 -3.96
C VAL A 104 -19.36 -8.88 -4.64
N GLY A 105 -18.17 -9.41 -4.32
CA GLY A 105 -16.90 -8.94 -4.86
C GLY A 105 -16.39 -7.63 -4.26
N GLN A 106 -17.01 -7.16 -3.17
CA GLN A 106 -16.56 -6.00 -2.41
C GLN A 106 -16.04 -6.42 -1.03
N MET A 107 -15.24 -5.56 -0.41
CA MET A 107 -14.84 -5.69 0.99
C MET A 107 -14.99 -4.34 1.67
N SER A 108 -15.26 -4.28 2.97
CA SER A 108 -15.19 -3.02 3.72
C SER A 108 -13.73 -2.69 4.01
N HIS A 109 -13.27 -1.54 3.56
CA HIS A 109 -11.91 -1.06 3.77
C HIS A 109 -11.86 -0.25 5.06
N LEU A 110 -11.31 -0.82 6.14
CA LEU A 110 -11.18 -0.09 7.40
C LEU A 110 -10.09 0.99 7.30
N ALA A 111 -9.88 1.76 8.37
CA ALA A 111 -8.81 2.74 8.41
C ALA A 111 -7.44 2.07 8.22
N CYS A 112 -6.58 2.71 7.44
CA CYS A 112 -5.17 2.39 7.29
C CYS A 112 -4.39 3.23 8.30
N THR A 113 -3.46 2.59 8.99
CA THR A 113 -2.72 3.18 10.11
C THR A 113 -1.24 2.99 9.87
N VAL A 114 -0.46 3.99 10.30
CA VAL A 114 1.00 3.97 10.26
C VAL A 114 1.50 4.00 11.69
N ASP A 115 2.10 2.90 12.12
CA ASP A 115 2.70 2.78 13.44
C ASP A 115 4.05 3.51 13.47
N GLY A 116 4.46 3.93 14.68
CA GLY A 116 5.77 4.52 14.90
C GLY A 116 6.92 3.59 14.51
N PHE A 117 8.09 4.18 14.22
CA PHE A 117 9.28 3.39 13.95
C PHE A 117 9.78 2.69 15.24
N ILE A 118 10.38 1.53 15.04
CA ILE A 118 10.94 0.68 16.09
C ILE A 118 12.39 0.38 15.70
N VAL A 119 13.30 0.59 16.64
CA VAL A 119 14.71 0.21 16.51
C VAL A 119 14.91 -1.10 17.27
N ALA A 120 15.27 -2.14 16.53
CA ALA A 120 15.65 -3.44 17.06
C ALA A 120 16.95 -3.86 16.36
N ALA A 121 18.08 -3.51 16.96
CA ALA A 121 19.40 -3.63 16.34
C ALA A 121 19.61 -5.04 15.74
N PRO A 122 20.06 -5.14 14.48
CA PRO A 122 20.62 -4.07 13.62
C PRO A 122 19.59 -3.32 12.74
N SER A 123 18.28 -3.49 12.98
CA SER A 123 17.21 -2.99 12.09
C SER A 123 16.45 -1.80 12.67
N CYS A 124 15.94 -0.94 11.78
CA CYS A 124 14.94 0.09 12.09
C CYS A 124 13.78 -0.06 11.09
N SER A 125 12.55 -0.14 11.58
CA SER A 125 11.37 -0.40 10.76
C SER A 125 10.15 0.31 11.32
N PHE A 126 9.19 0.65 10.46
CA PHE A 126 7.84 1.04 10.86
C PHE A 126 6.84 0.09 10.17
N LEU A 127 5.58 0.10 10.61
CA LEU A 127 4.55 -0.78 10.07
C LEU A 127 3.37 0.04 9.58
N VAL A 128 2.86 -0.31 8.40
CA VAL A 128 1.59 0.19 7.88
C VAL A 128 0.63 -0.99 7.85
N HIS A 129 -0.58 -0.82 8.39
CA HIS A 129 -1.57 -1.88 8.38
C HIS A 129 -2.97 -1.38 8.03
N ARG A 130 -3.76 -2.28 7.45
CA ARG A 130 -5.16 -2.06 7.13
C ARG A 130 -5.91 -3.36 7.20
N ALA A 131 -7.08 -3.34 7.82
CA ALA A 131 -8.01 -4.47 7.83
C ALA A 131 -9.06 -4.32 6.72
N PHE A 132 -9.46 -5.46 6.17
CA PHE A 132 -10.52 -5.58 5.18
C PHE A 132 -11.54 -6.59 5.70
N GLU A 133 -12.81 -6.23 5.70
CA GLU A 133 -13.88 -7.13 6.13
C GLU A 133 -14.65 -7.61 4.90
N ASN A 134 -14.70 -8.92 4.72
CA ASN A 134 -15.56 -9.50 3.70
C ASN A 134 -16.95 -9.75 4.29
N ASN A 135 -17.93 -8.94 3.88
CA ASN A 135 -19.32 -9.00 4.36
C ASN A 135 -20.26 -9.80 3.46
N SER A 136 -19.73 -10.43 2.39
CA SER A 136 -20.50 -11.28 1.46
C SER A 136 -20.74 -12.68 1.99
#